data_AF-A3PER5-F1
#
_entry.id   AF-A3PER5-F1
#
_cell.length_a   1.000
_cell.length_b   1.000
_cell.length_c   1.000
_cell.angle_alpha   90.00
_cell.angle_beta   90.00
_cell.angle_gamma   90.00
#
_symmetry.space_group_name_H-M   'P 1'
#
loop_
_entity.id
_entity.type
_entity.pdbx_description
1 polymer ?
#
loop_
_entity_poly.entity_id
_entity_poly.type
_entity_poly.pdbx_seq_one_letter_code
_entity_poly.pdbx_strand_id
1 'polypeptide(L)'
;MDRTQQIKEAHPWLSYDEVVKVLLYHHQGSMWVQNLQRDKLERSMEAFTKLVKSKSIKALKPFVEYVLDVYYNGVDEYGNQIEESSREEPFERRWDKARAILLKSK
;
A
#
# COMPACT_ATOMS: atom_id res chain seq x y z
N MET A 1 7.38 -16.49 9.92
CA MET A 1 7.36 -16.35 8.46
C MET A 1 7.30 -14.86 8.13
N ASP A 2 8.17 -14.37 7.24
CA ASP A 2 8.20 -12.95 6.88
C ASP A 2 6.86 -12.47 6.26
N ARG A 3 6.50 -11.19 6.45
CA ARG A 3 5.21 -10.63 5.99
C ARG A 3 5.07 -10.73 4.48
N THR A 4 6.16 -10.55 3.73
CA THR A 4 6.20 -10.65 2.27
C THR A 4 5.83 -12.05 1.83
N GLN A 5 6.46 -13.07 2.45
CA GLN A 5 6.19 -14.47 2.16
C GLN A 5 4.72 -14.84 2.45
N GLN A 6 4.19 -14.37 3.58
CA GLN A 6 2.81 -14.64 3.97
C GLN A 6 1.78 -14.07 2.99
N ILE A 7 2.03 -12.87 2.44
CA ILE A 7 1.15 -12.26 1.44
C ILE A 7 1.32 -12.97 0.10
N LYS A 8 2.55 -13.30 -0.29
CA LYS A 8 2.85 -14.00 -1.55
C LYS A 8 2.20 -15.38 -1.63
N GLU A 9 2.14 -16.11 -0.52
CA GLU A 9 1.43 -17.40 -0.44
C GLU A 9 -0.08 -17.25 -0.59
N ALA A 10 -0.67 -16.22 0.02
CA ALA A 10 -2.10 -15.94 -0.11
C ALA A 10 -2.48 -15.37 -1.49
N HIS A 11 -1.55 -14.64 -2.12
CA HIS A 11 -1.73 -13.94 -3.39
C HIS A 11 -0.60 -14.25 -4.37
N PRO A 12 -0.52 -15.47 -4.94
CA PRO A 12 0.57 -15.85 -5.83
C PRO A 12 0.67 -15.01 -7.11
N TRP A 13 -0.41 -14.33 -7.49
CA TRP A 13 -0.50 -13.46 -8.66
C TRP A 13 0.27 -12.14 -8.50
N LEU A 14 0.58 -11.71 -7.26
CA LEU A 14 1.41 -10.54 -7.00
C LEU A 14 2.89 -10.88 -7.10
N SER A 15 3.69 -10.09 -7.79
CA SER A 15 5.15 -10.16 -7.72
C SER A 15 5.67 -9.79 -6.32
N TYR A 16 6.90 -10.21 -6.00
CA TYR A 16 7.51 -9.82 -4.71
C TYR A 16 7.67 -8.29 -4.58
N ASP A 17 7.99 -7.61 -5.68
CA ASP A 17 8.10 -6.15 -5.71
C ASP A 17 6.77 -5.47 -5.36
N GLU A 18 5.66 -5.93 -5.95
CA GLU A 18 4.32 -5.40 -5.65
C GLU A 18 3.93 -5.63 -4.19
N VAL A 19 4.25 -6.81 -3.62
CA VAL A 19 4.01 -7.09 -2.19
C VAL A 19 4.82 -6.14 -1.30
N VAL A 20 6.09 -5.91 -1.62
CA VAL A 20 6.95 -4.98 -0.87
C VAL A 20 6.40 -3.55 -0.95
N LYS A 21 6.01 -3.09 -2.14
CA LYS A 21 5.37 -1.78 -2.34
C LYS A 21 4.09 -1.63 -1.51
N VAL A 22 3.23 -2.64 -1.49
CA VAL A 22 2.00 -2.63 -0.68
C VAL A 22 2.31 -2.53 0.83
N LEU A 23 3.34 -3.23 1.30
CA LEU A 23 3.78 -3.15 2.71
C LEU A 23 4.41 -1.78 3.04
N LEU A 24 5.25 -1.25 2.16
CA LEU A 24 5.88 0.06 2.32
C LEU A 24 4.86 1.18 2.33
N TYR A 25 3.88 1.14 1.43
CA TYR A 25 2.71 2.03 1.43
C TYR A 25 2.12 2.07 2.85
N HIS A 26 1.79 0.89 3.42
CA HIS A 26 1.13 0.83 4.72
C HIS A 26 1.97 1.38 5.86
N HIS A 27 3.27 1.07 5.82
CA HIS A 27 4.25 1.54 6.78
C HIS A 27 4.38 3.07 6.76
N GLN A 28 4.59 3.66 5.57
CA GLN A 28 4.76 5.10 5.40
C GLN A 28 3.52 5.87 5.85
N GLY A 29 2.32 5.41 5.47
CA GLY A 29 1.08 6.05 5.92
C GLY A 29 0.85 5.93 7.44
N SER A 30 1.19 4.78 8.02
CA SER A 30 1.13 4.59 9.47
C SER A 30 2.08 5.51 10.23
N MET A 31 3.27 5.77 9.68
CA MET A 31 4.23 6.70 10.28
C MET A 31 3.86 8.16 10.06
N TRP A 32 3.53 8.55 8.84
CA TRP A 32 3.42 9.97 8.47
C TRP A 32 2.02 10.53 8.69
N VAL A 33 0.97 9.76 8.40
CA VAL A 33 -0.42 10.22 8.60
C VAL A 33 -0.90 9.92 10.01
N GLN A 34 -0.58 8.73 10.53
CA GLN A 34 -1.05 8.30 11.85
C GLN A 34 -0.06 8.55 13.00
N ASN A 35 1.16 9.00 12.68
CA ASN A 35 2.23 9.26 13.66
C ASN A 35 2.47 8.07 14.63
N LEU A 36 2.35 6.84 14.12
CA LEU A 36 2.53 5.64 14.94
C LEU A 36 4.02 5.40 15.24
N GLN A 37 4.31 5.24 16.53
CA GLN A 37 5.64 4.89 17.04
C GLN A 37 5.80 3.36 17.14
N ARG A 38 7.05 2.89 17.21
CA ARG A 38 7.52 1.48 17.14
C ARG A 38 6.47 0.40 17.43
N ASP A 39 6.03 0.23 18.68
CA ASP A 39 5.12 -0.87 19.05
C ASP A 39 3.74 -0.78 18.39
N LYS A 40 3.23 0.44 18.20
CA LYS A 40 1.95 0.66 17.51
C LYS A 40 2.08 0.46 16.00
N LEU A 41 3.23 0.84 15.44
CA LEU A 41 3.55 0.63 14.03
C LEU A 41 3.63 -0.86 13.71
N GLU A 42 4.28 -1.66 14.55
CA GLU A 42 4.37 -3.11 14.36
C GLU A 42 2.99 -3.78 14.39
N ARG A 43 2.16 -3.44 15.38
CA ARG A 43 0.77 -3.92 15.45
C ARG A 43 -0.05 -3.51 14.23
N SER A 44 0.15 -2.27 13.74
CA SER A 44 -0.48 -1.79 12.51
C SER A 44 -0.08 -2.62 11.29
N MET A 45 1.22 -2.92 11.14
CA MET A 45 1.74 -3.76 10.06
C MET A 45 1.20 -5.19 10.12
N GLU A 46 1.07 -5.77 11.32
CA GLU A 46 0.48 -7.10 11.50
C GLU A 46 -1.01 -7.13 11.13
N ALA A 47 -1.78 -6.16 11.60
CA ALA A 47 -3.21 -6.05 11.29
C ALA A 47 -3.42 -5.89 9.78
N PHE A 48 -2.61 -5.05 9.14
CA PHE A 48 -2.65 -4.86 7.69
C PHE A 48 -2.28 -6.14 6.92
N THR A 49 -1.22 -6.84 7.33
CA THR A 49 -0.83 -8.12 6.71
C THR A 49 -1.97 -9.14 6.78
N LYS A 50 -2.64 -9.26 7.94
CA LYS A 50 -3.80 -10.14 8.11
C LYS A 50 -4.96 -9.73 7.20
N LEU A 51 -5.23 -8.43 7.08
CA LEU A 51 -6.27 -7.89 6.21
C LEU A 51 -5.99 -8.19 4.73
N VAL A 52 -4.78 -7.91 4.24
CA VAL A 52 -4.42 -8.17 2.83
C VAL A 52 -4.57 -9.65 2.49
N LYS A 53 -4.09 -10.53 3.38
CA LYS A 53 -4.22 -11.99 3.20
C LYS A 53 -5.67 -12.48 3.15
N SER A 54 -6.57 -11.85 3.89
CA SER A 54 -7.97 -12.31 3.98
C SER A 54 -8.84 -11.85 2.80
N LYS A 55 -8.38 -10.87 2.02
CA LYS A 55 -9.11 -10.37 0.84
C LYS A 55 -9.05 -11.38 -0.31
N SER A 56 -10.12 -11.47 -1.08
CA SER A 56 -10.10 -12.18 -2.37
C SER A 56 -9.30 -11.39 -3.40
N ILE A 57 -8.87 -12.04 -4.49
CA ILE A 57 -8.20 -11.37 -5.62
C ILE A 57 -9.05 -10.21 -6.15
N LYS A 58 -10.36 -10.43 -6.36
CA LYS A 58 -11.29 -9.41 -6.86
C LYS A 58 -11.38 -8.20 -5.93
N ALA A 59 -11.30 -8.43 -4.62
CA ALA A 59 -11.36 -7.36 -3.63
C ALA A 59 -10.02 -6.62 -3.48
N LEU A 60 -8.90 -7.33 -3.59
CA LEU A 60 -7.57 -6.78 -3.37
C LEU A 60 -7.01 -6.07 -4.61
N LYS A 61 -7.31 -6.57 -5.81
CA LYS A 61 -6.74 -6.07 -7.07
C LYS A 61 -6.92 -4.56 -7.27
N PRO A 62 -8.11 -3.96 -7.07
CA PRO A 62 -8.28 -2.51 -7.23
C PRO A 62 -7.42 -1.69 -6.26
N PHE A 63 -7.18 -2.21 -5.06
CA PHE A 63 -6.31 -1.56 -4.09
C PHE A 63 -4.86 -1.61 -4.54
N VAL A 64 -4.39 -2.77 -5.00
CA VAL A 64 -3.00 -2.94 -5.47
C VAL A 64 -2.75 -2.04 -6.68
N GLU A 65 -3.64 -2.06 -7.69
CA GLU A 65 -3.53 -1.21 -8.87
C GLU A 65 -3.44 0.26 -8.46
N TYR A 66 -4.30 0.74 -7.55
CA TYR A 66 -4.22 2.11 -7.06
C TYR A 66 -2.88 2.43 -6.36
N VAL A 67 -2.38 1.52 -5.52
CA VAL A 67 -1.08 1.71 -4.84
C VAL A 67 0.05 1.81 -5.86
N LEU A 68 0.07 0.96 -6.88
CA LEU A 68 1.12 0.98 -7.90
C LEU A 68 1.00 2.21 -8.82
N ASP A 69 -0.20 2.50 -9.31
CA ASP A 69 -0.43 3.49 -10.37
C ASP A 69 -0.63 4.92 -9.86
N VAL A 70 -0.99 5.11 -8.60
CA VAL A 70 -1.31 6.45 -8.03
C VAL A 70 -0.41 6.77 -6.85
N TYR A 71 -0.17 5.81 -5.96
CA TYR A 71 0.69 6.07 -4.81
C TYR A 71 2.18 6.09 -5.19
N TYR A 72 2.63 5.11 -5.97
CA TYR A 72 4.01 5.02 -6.45
C TYR A 72 4.29 5.71 -7.77
N ASN A 73 3.27 6.26 -8.45
CA ASN A 73 3.51 7.01 -9.66
C ASN A 73 4.36 8.25 -9.35
N GLY A 74 5.51 8.28 -9.99
CA GLY A 74 6.59 9.19 -9.68
C GLY A 74 7.50 9.36 -10.88
N VAL A 75 6.98 9.15 -12.09
CA VAL A 75 7.67 9.50 -13.32
C VAL A 75 6.74 10.30 -14.21
N ASP A 76 7.22 11.43 -14.73
CA ASP A 76 6.49 12.20 -15.72
C ASP A 76 6.49 11.50 -17.09
N GLU A 77 5.87 12.13 -18.10
CA GLU A 77 5.83 11.62 -19.47
C GLU A 77 7.22 11.43 -20.12
N TYR A 78 8.27 11.99 -19.53
CA TYR A 78 9.67 11.89 -19.98
C TYR A 78 10.51 10.94 -19.13
N GLY A 79 9.92 10.29 -18.12
CA GLY A 79 10.61 9.38 -17.23
C GLY A 79 11.35 10.05 -16.07
N ASN A 80 11.16 11.36 -15.85
CA ASN A 80 11.79 12.08 -14.73
C ASN A 80 11.02 11.89 -13.44
N GLN A 81 11.73 11.85 -12.32
CA GLN A 81 11.10 11.63 -11.03
C GLN A 81 10.21 12.82 -10.62
N ILE A 82 8.90 12.61 -10.47
CA ILE A 82 7.96 13.68 -10.07
C ILE A 82 8.15 13.98 -8.59
N GLU A 83 8.62 15.20 -8.28
CA GLU A 83 8.67 15.73 -6.92
C GLU A 83 7.29 15.68 -6.26
N GLU A 84 7.23 15.32 -4.97
CA GLU A 84 5.97 15.22 -4.21
C GLU A 84 5.19 16.56 -4.22
N SER A 85 5.89 17.70 -4.19
CA SER A 85 5.32 19.06 -4.31
C SER A 85 4.61 19.32 -5.64
N SER A 86 4.98 18.59 -6.68
CA SER A 86 4.44 18.72 -8.03
C SER A 86 3.27 17.76 -8.28
N ARG A 87 2.93 16.90 -7.31
CA ARG A 87 1.78 15.99 -7.41
C ARG A 87 0.49 16.72 -7.08
N GLU A 88 -0.52 16.51 -7.92
CA GLU A 88 -1.85 17.12 -7.73
C GLU A 88 -2.51 16.74 -6.39
N GLU A 89 -2.23 15.54 -5.87
CA GLU A 89 -2.82 15.06 -4.62
C GLU A 89 -1.77 14.84 -3.52
N PRO A 90 -1.93 15.49 -2.35
CA PRO A 90 -1.09 15.24 -1.18
C PRO A 90 -1.08 13.77 -0.78
N PHE A 91 0.07 13.34 -0.26
CA PHE A 91 0.28 12.00 0.29
C PHE A 91 -0.90 11.47 1.13
N GLU A 92 -1.39 12.27 2.09
CA GLU A 92 -2.47 11.90 3.00
C GLU A 92 -3.76 11.55 2.25
N ARG A 93 -4.11 12.30 1.20
CA ARG A 93 -5.29 12.02 0.38
C ARG A 93 -5.14 10.73 -0.41
N ARG A 94 -3.96 10.51 -1.01
CA ARG A 94 -3.67 9.26 -1.76
C ARG A 94 -3.69 8.06 -0.83
N TRP A 95 -3.13 8.22 0.37
CA TRP A 95 -3.17 7.25 1.45
C TRP A 95 -4.60 6.86 1.83
N ASP A 96 -5.43 7.85 2.17
CA ASP A 96 -6.81 7.60 2.62
C ASP A 96 -7.68 6.99 1.52
N LYS A 97 -7.51 7.40 0.26
CA LYS A 97 -8.20 6.80 -0.89
C LYS A 97 -7.86 5.33 -1.05
N ALA A 98 -6.58 4.97 -1.05
CA ALA A 98 -6.15 3.58 -1.14
C ALA A 98 -6.73 2.73 0.01
N ARG A 99 -6.73 3.24 1.26
CA ARG A 99 -7.39 2.56 2.39
C ARG A 99 -8.89 2.39 2.18
N ALA A 100 -9.57 3.42 1.66
CA ALA A 100 -10.99 3.34 1.38
C ALA A 100 -11.30 2.27 0.33
N ILE A 101 -10.48 2.12 -0.72
CA ILE A 101 -10.62 1.04 -1.71
C ILE A 101 -10.49 -0.32 -1.03
N LEU A 102 -9.41 -0.54 -0.25
CA LEU A 102 -9.16 -1.81 0.43
C LEU A 102 -10.29 -2.21 1.39
N LEU A 103 -10.86 -1.24 2.10
CA LEU A 103 -11.92 -1.47 3.09
C LEU A 103 -13.30 -1.63 2.46
N LYS A 104 -13.59 -0.95 1.33
CA LYS A 104 -14.88 -1.05 0.62
C LYS A 104 -15.02 -2.34 -0.18
N SER A 105 -13.92 -2.87 -0.69
CA SER A 105 -13.91 -4.14 -1.42
C SER A 105 -14.26 -5.30 -0.48
N LYS A 106 -15.52 -5.77 -0.52
CA LYS A 106 -16.00 -6.94 0.24
C LYS A 106 -15.44 -8.23 -0.33
#